data_AF-X0S8K6-F1
#
_entry.id   AF-X0S8K6-F1
#
_cell.length_a   1.000
_cell.length_b   1.000
_cell.length_c   1.000
_cell.angle_alpha   90.00
_cell.angle_beta   90.00
_cell.angle_gamma   90.00
#
_symmetry.space_group_name_H-M   'P 1'
#
loop_
_entity.id
_entity.type
_entity.pdbx_description
1 polymer ?
#
loop_
_entity_poly.entity_id
_entity_poly.type
_entity_poly.pdbx_seq_one_letter_code
_entity_poly.pdbx_strand_id
1 'polypeptide(L)'
;MPELIKKCPECGGINLFWNREKGEVICKDCGLVIEDKMVDFGQEWREFDSDGAQKRRTGAPMTYTQFDKGLGTEVGHKEDLFRLGAKNRNKFFRLRKWQY
;
A
#
# COMPACT_ATOMS: atom_id res chain seq x y z
N MET A 1 -4.51 -10.15 -9.41
CA MET A 1 -3.88 -9.36 -10.48
C MET A 1 -5.01 -8.87 -11.36
N PRO A 2 -5.16 -7.56 -11.62
CA PRO A 2 -6.15 -7.11 -12.59
C PRO A 2 -5.84 -7.75 -13.95
N GLU A 3 -6.86 -8.31 -14.58
CA GLU A 3 -6.72 -8.96 -15.88
C GLU A 3 -6.49 -7.88 -16.94
N LEU A 4 -5.26 -7.76 -17.44
CA LEU A 4 -4.97 -6.82 -18.51
C LEU A 4 -5.70 -7.25 -19.78
N ILE A 5 -6.70 -6.48 -20.18
CA ILE A 5 -7.45 -6.70 -21.41
C ILE A 5 -6.53 -6.40 -22.59
N LYS A 6 -6.16 -7.44 -23.36
CA LYS A 6 -5.20 -7.32 -24.48
C LYS A 6 -5.86 -7.14 -25.84
N LYS A 7 -7.18 -7.32 -25.94
CA LYS A 7 -7.93 -7.29 -27.20
C LYS A 7 -9.30 -6.67 -27.00
N CYS A 8 -9.77 -5.93 -28.00
CA CYS A 8 -11.14 -5.44 -28.04
C CYS A 8 -12.12 -6.60 -28.30
N PRO A 9 -13.20 -6.76 -27.51
CA PRO A 9 -14.19 -7.82 -27.71
C PRO A 9 -15.02 -7.65 -29.00
N GLU A 10 -15.23 -6.42 -29.45
CA GLU A 10 -16.03 -6.12 -30.66
C GLU A 10 -15.26 -6.33 -31.97
N CYS A 11 -14.09 -5.70 -32.13
CA CYS A 11 -13.36 -5.72 -33.40
C CYS A 11 -12.13 -6.65 -33.41
N GLY A 12 -11.77 -7.25 -32.27
CA GLY A 12 -10.54 -8.04 -32.14
C GLY A 12 -9.24 -7.21 -32.23
N GLY A 13 -9.34 -5.88 -32.35
CA GLY A 13 -8.22 -4.96 -32.45
C GLY A 13 -7.34 -4.98 -31.19
N ILE A 14 -6.03 -4.82 -31.39
CA ILE A 14 -5.00 -4.77 -30.33
C ILE A 14 -4.66 -3.30 -30.01
N ASN A 15 -5.14 -2.35 -30.80
CA ASN A 15 -4.82 -0.94 -30.69
C ASN A 15 -5.67 -0.26 -29.60
N LEU A 16 -5.27 -0.45 -28.35
CA LEU A 16 -5.91 0.12 -27.18
C LEU A 16 -5.20 1.41 -26.75
N PHE A 17 -5.97 2.44 -26.46
CA PHE A 17 -5.52 3.74 -25.97
C PHE A 17 -5.91 3.90 -24.51
N TRP A 18 -4.93 4.27 -23.68
CA TRP A 18 -5.17 4.60 -22.29
C TRP A 18 -5.33 6.10 -22.09
N ASN A 19 -6.53 6.50 -21.70
CA ASN A 19 -6.83 7.85 -21.26
C ASN A 19 -6.70 7.94 -19.73
N ARG A 20 -5.54 8.41 -19.26
CA ARG A 20 -5.26 8.56 -17.82
C ARG A 20 -6.10 9.65 -17.15
N GLU A 21 -6.55 10.67 -17.89
CA GLU A 21 -7.32 11.78 -17.30
C GLU A 21 -8.74 11.34 -16.91
N LYS A 22 -9.31 10.41 -17.67
CA LYS A 22 -10.65 9.85 -17.41
C LYS A 22 -10.63 8.46 -16.77
N GLY A 23 -9.48 7.77 -16.79
CA GLY A 23 -9.38 6.39 -16.31
C GLY A 23 -10.06 5.39 -17.26
N GLU A 24 -10.02 5.66 -18.57
CA GLU A 24 -10.71 4.88 -19.60
C GLU A 24 -9.72 4.14 -20.52
N VAL A 25 -10.09 2.94 -20.97
CA VAL A 25 -9.41 2.18 -22.03
C VAL A 25 -10.26 2.20 -23.28
N ILE A 26 -9.76 2.83 -24.35
CA ILE A 26 -10.52 3.04 -25.59
C ILE A 26 -9.86 2.26 -26.73
N CYS A 27 -10.62 1.48 -27.48
CA CYS A 27 -10.13 0.90 -28.72
C CYS A 27 -10.10 1.96 -29.83
N LYS A 28 -8.95 2.19 -30.48
CA LYS A 28 -8.83 3.17 -31.57
C LYS A 28 -9.48 2.71 -32.87
N ASP A 29 -9.67 1.41 -33.05
CA ASP A 29 -10.18 0.85 -34.31
C ASP A 29 -11.71 0.91 -34.40
N CYS A 30 -12.42 0.77 -33.27
CA CYS A 30 -13.90 0.79 -33.23
C CYS A 30 -14.50 1.85 -32.30
N GLY A 31 -13.68 2.56 -31.50
CA GLY A 31 -14.14 3.59 -30.56
C GLY A 31 -14.79 3.05 -29.28
N LEU A 32 -14.80 1.74 -29.07
CA LEU A 32 -15.37 1.12 -27.87
C LEU A 32 -14.55 1.47 -26.62
N VAL A 33 -15.24 1.89 -25.55
CA VAL A 33 -14.67 1.98 -24.21
C VAL A 33 -14.76 0.59 -23.57
N ILE A 34 -13.61 -0.04 -23.37
CA ILE A 34 -13.50 -1.42 -22.88
C ILE A 34 -13.61 -1.46 -21.36
N GLU A 35 -12.99 -0.49 -20.69
CA GLU A 35 -12.99 -0.36 -19.24
C GLU A 35 -13.06 1.12 -18.91
N ASP A 36 -13.91 1.45 -17.94
CA ASP A 36 -14.14 2.79 -17.41
C ASP A 36 -13.95 2.72 -15.89
N LYS A 37 -13.46 3.81 -15.29
CA LYS A 37 -13.11 3.93 -13.86
C LYS A 37 -11.95 3.05 -13.41
N MET A 38 -10.85 3.03 -14.16
CA MET A 38 -9.60 2.46 -13.65
C MET A 38 -9.21 3.14 -12.34
N VAL A 39 -9.15 2.34 -11.27
CA VAL A 39 -8.64 2.78 -9.98
C VAL A 39 -7.12 2.75 -10.06
N ASP A 40 -6.48 3.90 -9.81
CA ASP A 40 -5.04 3.94 -9.66
C ASP A 40 -4.66 3.24 -8.34
N PHE A 41 -4.08 2.05 -8.46
CA PHE A 41 -3.51 1.31 -7.32
C PHE A 41 -2.08 1.75 -7.02
N GLY A 42 -1.57 2.78 -7.71
CA GLY A 42 -0.38 3.49 -7.33
C GLY A 42 -0.49 4.00 -5.90
N GLN A 43 0.65 4.12 -5.23
CA GLN A 43 0.70 4.77 -3.93
C GLN A 43 0.27 6.22 -4.11
N GLU A 44 -0.97 6.56 -3.74
CA GLU A 44 -1.37 7.95 -3.59
C GLU A 44 -0.63 8.58 -2.40
N TRP A 45 0.65 8.89 -2.59
CA TRP A 45 1.42 9.72 -1.69
C TRP A 45 1.05 11.18 -1.95
N ARG A 46 -0.12 11.59 -1.47
CA ARG A 46 -0.37 13.01 -1.21
C ARG A 46 0.26 13.37 0.12
N GLU A 47 1.53 13.79 0.06
CA GLU A 47 2.16 14.51 1.16
C GLU A 47 1.67 15.96 1.11
N PHE A 48 0.67 16.27 1.95
CA PHE A 48 0.15 17.63 2.09
C PHE A 48 1.05 18.52 2.96
N ASP A 49 2.11 17.97 3.55
CA ASP A 49 2.95 18.64 4.54
C ASP A 49 4.41 18.22 4.35
N SER A 50 5.34 19.17 4.38
CA SER A 50 6.79 18.92 4.17
C SER A 50 7.45 18.13 5.31
N ASP A 51 6.71 17.88 6.39
CA ASP A 51 7.08 17.00 7.52
C ASP A 51 6.57 15.55 7.33
N GLY A 52 6.35 15.14 6.06
CA GLY A 52 5.67 13.91 5.61
C GLY A 52 6.20 12.55 6.08
N ALA A 53 7.26 12.50 6.90
CA ALA A 53 7.76 11.25 7.45
C ALA A 53 6.85 10.65 8.55
N GLN A 54 6.10 11.49 9.29
CA GLN A 54 5.52 11.08 10.58
C GLN A 54 3.99 10.91 10.62
N LYS A 55 3.24 11.39 9.63
CA LYS A 55 1.75 11.35 9.64
C LYS A 55 1.16 10.59 8.46
N ARG A 56 1.66 9.39 8.21
CA ARG A 56 1.06 8.47 7.24
C ARG A 56 -0.22 7.89 7.83
N ARG A 57 -1.36 8.04 7.15
CA ARG A 57 -2.67 7.47 7.57
C ARG A 57 -2.83 5.98 7.24
N THR A 58 -1.72 5.29 7.02
CA THR A 58 -1.66 3.87 6.69
C THR A 58 -0.47 3.25 7.40
N GLY A 59 -0.58 1.97 7.77
CA GLY A 59 0.53 1.20 8.33
C GLY A 59 1.72 1.05 7.37
N ALA A 60 2.79 0.44 7.85
CA ALA A 60 3.97 0.13 7.04
C ALA A 60 3.61 -0.76 5.83
N PRO A 61 4.33 -0.63 4.70
CA PRO A 61 4.11 -1.51 3.55
C PRO A 61 4.43 -2.97 3.92
N MET A 62 3.58 -3.90 3.45
CA MET A 62 3.85 -5.32 3.64
C MET A 62 5.12 -5.72 2.88
N THR A 63 6.01 -6.44 3.55
CA THR A 63 7.27 -6.89 2.97
C THR A 63 7.28 -8.41 2.87
N TYR A 64 7.23 -8.95 1.65
CA TYR A 64 7.19 -10.40 1.41
C TYR A 64 8.46 -11.15 1.82
N THR A 65 9.55 -10.44 2.14
CA THR A 65 10.80 -11.03 2.63
C THR A 65 10.75 -11.37 4.12
N GLN A 66 9.76 -10.87 4.86
CA GLN A 66 9.57 -11.16 6.28
C GLN A 66 8.50 -12.23 6.47
N PHE A 67 8.67 -13.12 7.46
CA PHE A 67 7.74 -14.21 7.75
C PHE A 67 6.31 -13.72 8.05
N ASP A 68 6.22 -12.63 8.81
CA ASP A 68 4.98 -11.96 9.20
C ASP A 68 4.52 -10.92 8.17
N LYS A 69 5.18 -10.87 7.00
CA LYS A 69 4.97 -9.86 5.95
C LYS A 69 5.19 -8.41 6.44
N GLY A 70 5.97 -8.20 7.50
CA GLY A 70 6.22 -6.88 8.08
C GLY A 70 5.02 -6.31 8.84
N LEU A 71 4.13 -7.17 9.33
CA LEU A 71 2.98 -6.79 10.16
C LEU A 71 3.33 -6.64 11.65
N GLY A 72 4.53 -7.05 12.07
CA GLY A 72 5.07 -6.86 13.40
C GLY A 72 5.18 -5.37 13.77
N THR A 73 4.91 -5.07 15.03
CA THR A 73 5.10 -3.73 15.62
C THR A 73 6.12 -3.82 16.75
N GLU A 74 6.82 -2.73 17.05
CA GLU A 74 7.73 -2.62 18.21
C GLU A 74 6.98 -2.02 19.41
N VAL A 75 7.16 -2.60 20.61
CA VAL A 75 6.47 -2.14 21.82
C VAL A 75 7.43 -1.24 22.60
N GLY A 76 7.19 0.06 22.50
CA GLY A 76 7.91 1.11 23.21
C GLY A 76 9.34 1.34 22.70
N HIS A 77 9.98 2.40 23.21
CA HIS A 77 11.37 2.72 22.90
C HIS A 77 12.31 2.42 24.07
N LYS A 78 13.63 2.36 23.82
CA LYS A 78 14.64 2.07 24.86
C LYS A 78 14.62 3.14 25.97
N GLU A 79 14.27 4.36 25.63
CA GLU A 79 14.16 5.50 26.54
C GLU A 79 13.03 5.33 27.56
N ASP A 80 11.93 4.65 27.17
CA ASP A 80 10.80 4.40 28.05
C ASP A 80 11.15 3.41 29.18
N LEU A 81 12.11 2.51 28.95
CA LEU A 81 12.58 1.55 29.95
C LEU A 81 13.15 2.25 31.20
N PHE A 82 13.90 3.34 30.99
CA PHE A 82 14.52 4.08 32.09
C PHE A 82 13.48 4.83 32.94
N ARG A 83 12.35 5.22 32.33
CA ARG A 83 11.24 5.93 32.99
C ARG A 83 10.32 5.01 33.78
N LEU A 84 10.36 3.69 33.55
CA LEU A 84 9.52 2.72 34.26
C LEU A 84 10.13 2.31 35.61
N GLY A 85 9.29 2.19 36.65
CA GLY A 85 9.67 1.59 37.94
C GLY A 85 9.97 0.08 37.83
N ALA A 86 10.68 -0.49 38.80
CA ALA A 86 11.20 -1.86 38.76
C ALA A 86 10.15 -2.94 38.42
N LYS A 87 8.93 -2.84 39.00
CA LYS A 87 7.82 -3.76 38.73
C LYS A 87 7.33 -3.69 37.28
N ASN A 88 7.31 -2.49 36.70
CA ASN A 88 6.86 -2.26 35.33
C ASN A 88 7.93 -2.63 34.30
N ARG A 89 9.23 -2.55 34.65
CA ARG A 89 10.33 -3.04 33.81
C ARG A 89 10.21 -4.55 33.57
N ASN A 90 9.94 -5.35 34.60
CA ASN A 90 9.75 -6.79 34.43
C ASN A 90 8.55 -7.12 33.52
N LYS A 91 7.46 -6.34 33.62
CA LYS A 91 6.30 -6.49 32.72
C LYS A 91 6.67 -6.14 31.26
N PHE A 92 7.43 -5.07 31.05
CA PHE A 92 7.91 -4.64 29.73
C PHE A 92 8.81 -5.71 29.08
N PHE A 93 9.78 -6.26 29.82
CA PHE A 93 10.63 -7.34 29.32
C PHE A 93 9.83 -8.60 28.95
N ARG A 94 8.77 -8.93 29.72
CA ARG A 94 7.90 -10.07 29.40
C ARG A 94 7.10 -9.85 28.11
N LEU A 95 6.64 -8.63 27.86
CA LEU A 95 5.93 -8.28 26.63
C LEU A 95 6.86 -8.35 25.42
N ARG A 96 8.10 -7.87 25.56
CA ARG A 96 9.11 -7.90 24.50
C ARG A 96 9.66 -9.30 24.20
N LYS A 97 9.65 -10.21 25.18
CA LYS A 97 10.15 -11.60 25.00
C LYS A 97 9.46 -12.34 23.86
N TRP A 98 8.20 -12.02 23.58
CA TRP A 98 7.39 -12.67 22.54
C TRP A 98 7.11 -11.77 21.34
N GLN A 99 7.73 -10.57 21.29
CA GLN A 99 7.89 -9.88 20.03
C GLN A 99 8.92 -10.62 19.20
N TYR A 100 8.60 -10.81 17.92
CA TYR A 100 9.37 -11.56 16.93
C TYR A 100 10.86 -11.17 16.89
#